data_AF-A0A372Q040-F1
#
_entry.id   AF-A0A372Q040-F1
#
_cell.length_a   1.000
_cell.length_b   1.000
_cell.length_c   1.000
_cell.angle_alpha   90.00
_cell.angle_beta   90.00
_cell.angle_gamma   90.00
#
_symmetry.space_group_name_H-M   'P 1'
#
loop_
_entity.id
_entity.type
_entity.pdbx_description
1 polymer ?
#
loop_
_entity_poly.entity_id
_entity_poly.type
_entity_poly.pdbx_seq_one_letter_code
_entity_poly.pdbx_strand_id
1 'polypeptide(L)'
;MCVNSCCAFVGVLENETKCKFCKENRYYSNSKARKNLPFISIIERLKLQFKNSERSKELLYRHNYTCNKEEFAHNNIGDIFDGQIYQELLNDKYFPDPRDIAFTASCDSYQIFR
;
A
#
# COMPACT_ATOMS: atom_id res chain seq x y z
N MET A 1 12.17 -11.84 -6.55
CA MET A 1 12.65 -10.46 -6.83
C MET A 1 14.16 -10.48 -7.02
N CYS A 2 14.75 -9.42 -7.56
CA CYS A 2 16.20 -9.27 -7.63
C CYS A 2 16.81 -9.23 -6.21
N VAL A 3 17.99 -9.81 -6.02
CA VAL A 3 18.70 -9.81 -4.73
C VAL A 3 19.00 -8.40 -4.23
N ASN A 4 19.30 -7.48 -5.14
CA ASN A 4 19.54 -6.06 -4.88
C ASN A 4 18.26 -5.22 -4.90
N SER A 5 17.08 -5.87 -4.84
CA SER A 5 15.77 -5.21 -4.80
C SER A 5 15.43 -4.28 -5.97
N CYS A 6 16.16 -4.33 -7.09
CA CYS A 6 15.90 -3.47 -8.24
C CYS A 6 14.54 -3.70 -8.91
N CYS A 7 14.03 -4.93 -8.88
CA CYS A 7 12.77 -5.31 -9.52
C CYS A 7 12.17 -6.60 -8.95
N ALA A 8 10.86 -6.76 -9.10
CA ALA A 8 10.18 -8.05 -8.98
C ALA A 8 10.14 -8.77 -10.35
N PHE A 9 10.33 -10.09 -10.36
CA PHE A 9 10.25 -10.90 -11.59
C PHE A 9 8.80 -11.36 -11.79
N VAL A 10 7.94 -10.43 -12.20
CA VAL A 10 6.50 -10.61 -12.41
C VAL A 10 6.08 -9.89 -13.69
N GLY A 11 4.93 -10.26 -14.26
CA GLY A 11 4.39 -9.64 -15.47
C GLY A 11 5.40 -9.67 -16.62
N VAL A 12 5.74 -8.50 -17.17
CA VAL A 12 6.70 -8.39 -18.29
C VAL A 12 8.13 -8.89 -17.97
N LEU A 13 8.45 -9.12 -16.69
CA LEU A 13 9.74 -9.66 -16.23
C LEU A 13 9.65 -11.11 -15.75
N GLU A 14 8.51 -11.77 -15.90
CA GLU A 14 8.25 -13.10 -15.31
C GLU A 14 9.16 -14.21 -15.85
N ASN A 15 9.59 -14.10 -17.11
CA ASN A 15 10.44 -15.10 -17.79
C ASN A 15 11.93 -14.75 -17.75
N GLU A 16 12.29 -13.61 -17.15
CA GLU A 16 13.67 -13.16 -17.08
C GLU A 16 14.46 -13.99 -16.05
N THR A 17 15.64 -14.42 -16.45
CA THR A 17 16.59 -15.17 -15.62
C THR A 17 17.66 -14.28 -14.99
N LYS A 18 17.81 -13.04 -15.48
CA LYS A 18 18.71 -12.02 -14.95
C LYS A 18 17.99 -10.70 -14.77
N CYS A 19 18.40 -9.92 -13.78
CA CYS A 19 17.86 -8.58 -13.56
C CYS A 19 18.24 -7.67 -14.74
N LYS A 20 17.27 -6.97 -15.35
CA LYS A 20 17.55 -6.03 -16.45
C LYS A 20 18.42 -4.85 -16.01
N PHE A 21 18.36 -4.49 -14.73
CA PHE A 21 19.06 -3.34 -14.15
C PHE A 21 20.48 -3.68 -13.67
N CYS A 22 20.61 -4.55 -12.66
CA CYS A 22 21.93 -4.88 -12.07
C CYS A 22 22.56 -6.17 -12.59
N LYS A 23 21.95 -6.83 -13.59
CA LYS A 23 22.43 -8.06 -14.25
C LYS A 23 22.60 -9.30 -13.37
N GLU A 24 22.29 -9.21 -12.08
CA GLU A 24 22.29 -10.34 -11.15
C GLU A 24 21.38 -11.47 -11.60
N ASN A 25 21.82 -12.71 -11.39
CA ASN A 25 21.03 -13.90 -11.67
C ASN A 25 19.81 -13.96 -10.74
N ARG A 26 18.65 -14.36 -11.27
CA ARG A 26 17.43 -14.63 -10.50
C ARG A 26 17.53 -15.91 -9.68
N TYR A 27 18.19 -16.92 -10.24
CA TYR A 27 18.30 -18.26 -9.69
C TYR A 27 19.74 -18.57 -9.27
N TYR A 28 19.90 -19.46 -8.29
CA TYR A 28 21.16 -20.14 -8.02
C TYR A 28 21.42 -21.18 -9.12
N SER A 29 22.62 -21.76 -9.14
CA SER A 29 22.99 -22.84 -10.08
C SER A 29 22.08 -24.08 -9.98
N ASN A 30 21.48 -24.31 -8.81
CA ASN A 30 20.50 -25.38 -8.59
C ASN A 30 19.05 -25.01 -8.99
N SER A 31 18.86 -23.96 -9.79
CA SER A 31 17.56 -23.44 -10.25
C SER A 31 16.61 -22.92 -9.15
N LYS A 32 17.05 -22.85 -7.88
CA LYS A 32 16.25 -22.23 -6.81
C LYS A 32 16.32 -20.70 -6.92
N ALA A 33 15.18 -20.03 -6.75
CA ALA A 33 15.14 -18.56 -6.74
C ALA A 33 16.00 -18.00 -5.59
N ARG A 34 16.80 -16.97 -5.89
CA ARG A 34 17.71 -16.36 -4.90
C ARG A 34 16.99 -15.49 -3.88
N LYS A 35 15.86 -14.90 -4.25
CA LYS A 35 15.04 -14.07 -3.36
C LYS A 35 13.58 -14.14 -3.77
N ASN A 36 12.73 -14.55 -2.83
CA ASN A 36 11.28 -14.54 -3.01
C ASN A 36 10.71 -13.24 -2.45
N LEU A 37 9.70 -12.70 -3.12
CA LEU A 37 8.94 -11.55 -2.63
C LEU A 37 7.62 -12.11 -2.08
N PRO A 38 7.32 -11.94 -0.78
CA PRO A 38 5.99 -12.26 -0.28
C PRO A 38 4.98 -11.33 -0.96
N PHE A 39 3.88 -11.91 -1.46
CA PHE A 39 2.81 -11.17 -2.11
C PHE A 39 1.52 -11.34 -1.33
N ILE A 40 0.86 -10.22 -1.02
CA ILE A 40 -0.45 -10.19 -0.38
C ILE A 40 -1.38 -9.39 -1.29
N SER A 41 -2.43 -10.03 -1.80
CA SER A 41 -3.42 -9.35 -2.63
C SER A 41 -4.30 -8.43 -1.78
N ILE A 42 -4.06 -7.12 -1.87
CA ILE A 42 -4.88 -6.10 -1.20
C ILE A 42 -6.35 -6.24 -1.61
N ILE A 43 -6.64 -6.48 -2.89
CA ILE A 43 -8.01 -6.63 -3.41
C ILE A 43 -8.74 -7.78 -2.71
N GLU A 44 -8.11 -8.94 -2.57
CA GLU A 44 -8.75 -10.08 -1.91
C GLU A 44 -8.96 -9.81 -0.41
N ARG A 45 -8.02 -9.11 0.24
CA ARG A 45 -8.19 -8.69 1.63
C ARG A 45 -9.37 -7.72 1.79
N LEU A 46 -9.51 -6.74 0.90
CA LEU A 46 -10.64 -5.82 0.92
C LEU A 46 -11.97 -6.54 0.69
N LYS A 47 -12.06 -7.44 -0.30
CA LYS A 47 -13.26 -8.26 -0.52
C LYS A 47 -13.68 -9.01 0.75
N LEU A 48 -12.71 -9.59 1.46
CA LEU A 48 -12.98 -10.28 2.74
C LEU A 48 -13.48 -9.32 3.82
N GLN A 49 -12.91 -8.12 3.93
CA GLN A 49 -13.36 -7.12 4.90
C GLN A 49 -14.79 -6.63 4.59
N PHE A 50 -15.09 -6.32 3.34
CA PHE A 50 -16.42 -5.84 2.92
C PHE A 50 -17.52 -6.93 2.97
N LYS A 51 -17.15 -8.20 2.88
CA LYS A 51 -18.09 -9.32 3.08
C LYS A 51 -18.60 -9.42 4.52
N ASN A 52 -17.84 -8.90 5.49
CA ASN A 52 -18.27 -8.84 6.89
C ASN A 52 -18.99 -7.48 7.13
N SER A 53 -20.24 -7.54 7.60
CA SER A 53 -21.08 -6.35 7.75
C SER A 53 -20.59 -5.39 8.83
N GLU A 54 -20.01 -5.90 9.93
CA GLU A 54 -19.45 -5.08 11.00
C GLU A 54 -18.19 -4.36 10.51
N ARG A 55 -17.26 -5.11 9.91
CA ARG A 55 -16.03 -4.54 9.33
C ARG A 55 -16.32 -3.55 8.20
N SER A 56 -17.31 -3.81 7.37
CA SER A 56 -17.72 -2.88 6.32
C SER A 56 -18.18 -1.52 6.87
N LYS A 57 -18.79 -1.48 8.07
CA LYS A 57 -19.19 -0.21 8.70
C LYS A 57 -17.98 0.55 9.24
N GLU A 58 -17.03 -0.16 9.84
CA GLU A 58 -15.78 0.46 10.32
C GLU A 58 -14.96 1.07 9.18
N LEU A 59 -14.98 0.47 7.99
CA LEU A 59 -14.30 1.01 6.81
C LEU A 59 -14.86 2.36 6.32
N LEU A 60 -16.04 2.78 6.79
CA LEU A 60 -16.57 4.13 6.53
C LEU A 60 -15.92 5.21 7.41
N TYR A 61 -14.97 4.85 8.29
CA TYR A 61 -14.26 5.79 9.16
C TYR A 61 -13.76 7.03 8.41
N ARG A 62 -13.11 6.85 7.25
CA ARG A 62 -12.62 7.95 6.40
C ARG A 62 -13.73 8.95 6.05
N HIS A 63 -14.90 8.45 5.66
CA HIS A 63 -16.02 9.29 5.25
C HIS A 63 -16.72 9.95 6.44
N ASN A 64 -16.81 9.23 7.56
CA ASN A 64 -17.49 9.69 8.76
C ASN A 64 -16.61 10.57 9.66
N TYR A 65 -15.31 10.62 9.41
CA TYR A 65 -14.37 11.42 10.20
C TYR A 65 -14.68 12.91 10.02
N THR A 66 -15.14 13.54 11.10
CA THR A 66 -15.32 14.99 11.19
C THR A 66 -14.23 15.55 12.09
N CYS A 67 -13.33 16.35 11.53
CA CYS A 67 -12.31 17.04 12.32
C CYS A 67 -12.97 18.03 13.29
N ASN A 68 -12.86 17.78 14.60
CA ASN A 68 -13.27 18.74 15.63
C ASN A 68 -12.23 19.86 15.73
N LYS A 69 -12.29 20.81 14.80
CA LYS A 69 -11.39 21.98 14.77
C LYS A 69 -11.46 22.83 16.05
N GLU A 70 -12.54 22.72 16.82
CA GLU A 70 -12.78 23.49 18.04
C GLU A 70 -12.03 22.95 19.27
N GLU A 71 -11.55 21.70 19.24
CA GLU A 71 -10.93 21.05 20.42
C GLU A 71 -9.39 21.11 20.42
N PHE A 72 -8.77 21.55 19.31
CA PHE A 72 -7.31 21.58 19.17
C PHE A 72 -6.77 23.01 19.17
N ALA A 73 -6.34 23.47 20.35
CA ALA A 73 -5.82 24.83 20.59
C ALA A 73 -4.50 25.19 19.86
N HIS A 74 -3.91 24.28 19.09
CA HIS A 74 -2.67 24.51 18.35
C HIS A 74 -2.69 23.67 17.09
N ASN A 75 -2.64 24.26 15.88
CA ASN A 75 -2.17 23.73 14.57
C ASN A 75 -2.02 22.20 14.34
N ASN A 76 -2.86 21.34 14.93
CA ASN A 76 -2.57 19.92 15.11
C ASN A 76 -3.50 19.10 14.22
N ILE A 77 -2.86 18.28 13.40
CA ILE A 77 -3.45 17.20 12.61
C ILE A 77 -4.04 16.17 13.59
N GLY A 78 -5.36 16.01 13.62
CA GLY A 78 -6.05 15.05 14.49
C GLY A 78 -6.03 13.63 13.92
N ASP A 79 -6.05 13.51 12.60
CA ASP A 79 -5.88 12.26 11.86
C ASP A 79 -5.15 12.53 10.53
N ILE A 80 -4.70 11.49 9.83
CA ILE A 80 -4.09 11.60 8.50
C ILE A 80 -4.99 12.34 7.50
N PHE A 81 -6.30 12.35 7.71
CA PHE A 81 -7.28 13.06 6.88
C PHE A 81 -7.24 14.58 7.06
N ASP A 82 -6.61 15.11 8.11
CA ASP A 82 -6.40 16.56 8.26
C ASP A 82 -5.16 17.05 7.50
N GLY A 83 -4.35 16.12 6.99
CA GLY A 83 -3.13 16.45 6.26
C GLY A 83 -3.41 17.18 4.95
N GLN A 84 -2.56 18.17 4.64
CA GLN A 84 -2.66 19.00 3.43
C GLN A 84 -2.86 18.18 2.15
N ILE A 85 -2.06 17.12 1.94
CA ILE A 85 -2.13 16.28 0.74
C ILE A 85 -3.51 15.61 0.60
N TYR A 86 -4.10 15.13 1.71
CA TYR A 86 -5.42 14.50 1.63
C TYR A 86 -6.50 15.54 1.29
N GLN A 87 -6.41 16.75 1.84
CA GLN A 87 -7.32 17.85 1.54
C GLN A 87 -7.22 18.29 0.05
N GLU A 88 -6.01 18.31 -0.51
CA GLU A 88 -5.80 18.55 -1.95
C GLU A 88 -6.50 17.48 -2.81
N LEU A 89 -6.37 16.19 -2.44
CA LEU A 89 -7.07 15.11 -3.14
C LEU A 89 -8.61 15.25 -3.08
N LEU A 90 -9.16 15.68 -1.95
CA LEU A 90 -10.60 15.94 -1.85
C LEU A 90 -11.05 17.11 -2.74
N ASN A 91 -10.25 18.18 -2.84
CA ASN A 91 -10.52 19.30 -3.73
C ASN A 91 -10.55 18.88 -5.20
N ASP A 92 -9.64 17.95 -5.57
CA ASP A 92 -9.55 17.32 -6.89
C ASP A 92 -10.65 16.28 -7.16
N LYS A 93 -11.64 16.15 -6.26
CA LYS A 93 -12.77 15.23 -6.38
C LYS A 93 -12.40 13.74 -6.34
N TYR A 94 -11.28 13.39 -5.71
CA TYR A 94 -11.03 12.01 -5.33
C TYR A 94 -11.96 11.59 -4.17
N PHE A 95 -12.18 10.28 -4.06
CA PHE A 95 -13.04 9.66 -3.05
C PHE A 95 -14.54 10.05 -3.09
N PRO A 96 -15.18 10.10 -4.29
CA PRO A 96 -16.60 10.48 -4.40
C PRO A 96 -17.56 9.49 -3.73
N ASP A 97 -17.17 8.23 -3.57
CA ASP A 97 -17.98 7.23 -2.87
C ASP A 97 -17.58 7.17 -1.39
N PRO A 98 -18.55 7.14 -0.46
CA PRO A 98 -18.26 6.93 0.97
C PRO A 98 -17.39 5.69 1.26
N ARG A 99 -17.45 4.68 0.40
CA ARG A 99 -16.72 3.42 0.51
C ARG A 99 -15.32 3.46 -0.11
N ASP A 100 -14.94 4.57 -0.74
CA ASP A 100 -13.59 4.71 -1.28
C ASP A 100 -12.56 4.67 -0.14
N ILE A 101 -11.43 4.00 -0.38
CA ILE A 101 -10.37 3.77 0.61
C ILE A 101 -9.14 4.56 0.21
N ALA A 102 -8.63 5.36 1.14
CA ALA A 102 -7.33 6.02 1.01
C ALA A 102 -6.23 5.08 1.51
N PHE A 103 -5.26 4.75 0.66
CA PHE A 103 -4.05 4.04 1.05
C PHE A 103 -2.92 5.03 1.26
N THR A 104 -2.29 4.97 2.42
CA THR A 104 -1.02 5.64 2.70
C THR A 104 0.06 4.59 2.88
N ALA A 105 1.22 4.82 2.27
CA ALA A 105 2.38 3.95 2.42
C ALA A 105 3.57 4.82 2.83
N SER A 106 4.16 4.48 3.97
CA SER A 106 5.49 4.97 4.34
C SER A 106 6.48 3.86 4.06
N CYS A 107 7.53 4.17 3.31
CA CYS A 107 8.53 3.20 2.89
C CYS A 107 9.89 3.61 3.47
N ASP A 108 10.18 3.21 4.70
CA ASP A 108 11.56 3.13 5.18
C ASP A 108 12.09 1.73 4.87
N SER A 109 12.91 1.62 3.82
CA SER A 109 13.28 0.31 3.30
C SER A 109 14.11 -0.50 4.30
N TYR A 110 13.48 -1.45 5.00
CA TYR A 110 14.11 -2.52 5.78
C TYR A 110 13.50 -3.89 5.42
N GLN A 111 14.35 -4.91 5.24
CA GLN A 111 13.89 -6.26 4.90
C GLN A 111 13.46 -7.00 6.18
N ILE A 112 12.15 -7.07 6.44
CA ILE A 112 11.56 -7.68 7.65
C ILE A 112 11.75 -9.20 7.70
N PHE A 113 11.76 -9.88 6.55
CA PHE A 113 11.93 -11.34 6.47
C PHE A 113 13.22 -11.68 5.72
N ARG A 114 14.13 -12.41 6.39
CA ARG A 114 15.34 -13.00 5.79
C ARG A 114 15.07 -14.42 5.33
#